data_AF-A0A5C6D1U6-F1
#
_entry.id   AF-A0A5C6D1U6-F1
#
_cell.length_a   1.000
_cell.length_b   1.000
_cell.length_c   1.000
_cell.angle_alpha   90.00
_cell.angle_beta   90.00
_cell.angle_gamma   90.00
#
_symmetry.space_group_name_H-M   'P 1'
#
loop_
_entity.id
_entity.type
_entity.pdbx_description
1 polymer ?
#
loop_
_entity_poly.entity_id
_entity_poly.type
_entity_poly.pdbx_seq_one_letter_code
_entity_poly.pdbx_strand_id
1 'polypeptide(L)' 'MAVPKRRQSSSRSGKRRAHDALKPPNVPRSEFAGSASGSRSKKFICPHCKQIKRPHTVCHNCGYYRGQQVIAVERA' A
#
# COMPACT_ATOMS: atom_id res chain seq x y z
N MET A 1 18.44 19.25 -32.19
CA MET A 1 17.61 18.49 -31.22
C MET A 1 16.62 17.63 -32.00
N ALA A 2 16.34 16.40 -31.56
CA ALA A 2 15.35 15.55 -32.22
C ALA A 2 13.93 16.02 -31.86
N VAL A 3 13.12 16.36 -32.87
CA VAL A 3 11.75 16.87 -32.68
C VAL A 3 10.78 15.93 -33.39
N PRO A 4 9.62 15.58 -32.79
CA PRO A 4 8.61 14.78 -33.48
C PRO A 4 8.10 15.50 -34.74
N LYS A 5 8.25 14.86 -35.90
CA LYS A 5 7.81 15.41 -37.19
C LYS A 5 6.28 15.58 -37.30
N ARG A 6 5.50 14.76 -36.58
CA ARG A 6 4.03 14.77 -36.60
C ARG A 6 3.46 14.44 -35.21
N ARG A 7 2.25 14.93 -34.94
CA ARG A 7 1.46 14.56 -33.76
C ARG A 7 1.07 13.09 -33.85
N GLN A 8 1.27 12.34 -32.76
CA GLN A 8 0.78 10.96 -32.66
C GLN A 8 -0.74 10.95 -32.53
N SER A 9 -1.42 10.02 -33.21
CA SER A 9 -2.87 9.89 -33.12
C SER A 9 -3.30 9.51 -31.70
N SER A 10 -4.56 9.81 -31.36
CA SER A 10 -5.17 9.40 -30.09
C SER A 10 -5.12 7.88 -29.90
N SER A 11 -5.40 7.11 -30.96
CA SER A 11 -5.30 5.64 -30.96
C SER A 11 -3.89 5.15 -30.63
N ARG A 12 -2.83 5.73 -31.23
CA ARG A 12 -1.44 5.37 -30.93
C ARG A 12 -1.04 5.73 -29.51
N SER A 13 -1.49 6.88 -29.01
CA SER A 13 -1.25 7.28 -27.62
C SER A 13 -1.97 6.37 -26.63
N GLY A 14 -3.21 5.95 -26.92
CA GLY A 14 -3.96 4.99 -26.11
C GLY A 14 -3.29 3.63 -26.05
N LYS A 15 -2.87 3.07 -27.20
CA LYS A 15 -2.13 1.80 -27.26
C LYS A 15 -0.81 1.87 -26.49
N ARG A 16 -0.08 3.00 -26.57
CA ARG A 16 1.15 3.19 -25.80
C ARG A 16 0.89 3.15 -24.29
N ARG A 17 -0.23 3.73 -23.82
CA ARG A 17 -0.61 3.78 -22.40
C ARG A 17 -1.36 2.52 -21.91
N ALA A 18 -1.51 1.49 -22.74
CA ALA A 18 -2.30 0.30 -22.38
C ALA A 18 -1.74 -0.46 -21.17
N HIS A 19 -0.44 -0.31 -20.89
CA HIS A 19 0.26 -0.99 -19.80
C HIS A 19 0.60 -0.07 -18.62
N ASP A 20 0.15 1.18 -18.64
CA ASP A 20 0.43 2.18 -17.59
C ASP A 20 -0.49 2.02 -16.37
N ALA A 21 -1.29 0.96 -16.31
CA ALA A 21 -2.22 0.71 -15.20
C ALA A 21 -1.47 0.48 -13.88
N LEU A 22 -1.84 1.23 -12.84
CA LEU A 22 -1.27 1.09 -11.51
C LEU A 22 -1.67 -0.25 -10.88
N LYS A 23 -0.71 -0.97 -10.31
CA LYS A 23 -0.98 -2.19 -9.53
C LYS A 23 -1.33 -1.80 -8.09
N PRO A 24 -2.51 -2.21 -7.57
CA PRO A 24 -2.86 -1.91 -6.19
C PRO A 24 -1.91 -2.62 -5.23
N PRO A 25 -1.56 -2.00 -4.09
CA PRO A 25 -0.76 -2.68 -3.07
C PRO A 25 -1.56 -3.84 -2.46
N ASN A 26 -0.86 -4.93 -2.14
CA ASN A 26 -1.44 -6.05 -1.41
C ASN A 26 -1.56 -5.69 0.08
N VAL A 27 -2.51 -4.80 0.40
CA VAL A 27 -2.91 -4.45 1.77
C VAL A 27 -4.38 -4.85 1.94
N PRO A 28 -4.74 -5.56 3.03
CA PRO A 28 -6.14 -5.85 3.31
C PRO A 28 -6.89 -4.53 3.52
N ARG A 29 -8.13 -4.42 3.06
CA ARG A 29 -9.00 -3.30 3.45
C ARG A 29 -9.41 -3.48 4.92
N SER A 30 -9.56 -2.38 5.65
CA SER A 30 -9.92 -2.34 7.08
C SER A 30 -11.16 -3.15 7.44
N GLU A 31 -12.10 -3.25 6.51
CA GLU A 31 -13.36 -3.97 6.68
C GLU A 31 -13.19 -5.50 6.67
N PHE A 32 -12.15 -6.04 6.03
CA PHE A 32 -11.87 -7.49 5.98
C PHE A 32 -10.88 -7.94 7.06
N ALA A 33 -10.44 -7.05 7.96
CA ALA A 33 -9.48 -7.40 9.01
C ALA A 33 -10.05 -8.36 10.08
N GLY A 34 -11.38 -8.54 10.12
CA GLY A 34 -12.08 -9.42 11.06
C GLY A 34 -12.65 -10.73 10.49
N SER A 35 -12.62 -10.97 9.17
CA SER A 35 -13.19 -12.20 8.58
C SER A 35 -12.20 -13.36 8.72
N ALA A 36 -12.51 -14.25 9.65
CA ALA A 36 -11.72 -15.41 10.06
C ALA A 36 -11.71 -16.52 9.00
N SER A 37 -10.86 -16.43 7.97
CA SER A 37 -10.51 -17.59 7.13
C SER A 37 -9.25 -17.34 6.28
N GLY A 38 -8.10 -17.09 6.93
CA GLY A 38 -6.82 -17.11 6.22
C GLY A 38 -5.65 -16.55 7.02
N SER A 39 -4.67 -17.40 7.33
CA SER A 39 -3.44 -17.10 8.09
C SER A 39 -2.54 -15.98 7.54
N ARG A 40 -2.89 -15.35 6.41
CA ARG A 40 -2.11 -14.29 5.76
C ARG A 40 -2.36 -12.88 6.32
N SER A 41 -3.39 -12.69 7.15
CA SER A 41 -3.81 -11.38 7.68
C SER A 41 -2.99 -10.89 8.90
N LYS A 42 -2.34 -11.80 9.67
CA LYS A 42 -1.63 -11.43 10.92
C LYS A 42 -0.45 -10.48 10.71
N LYS A 43 0.17 -10.47 9.52
CA LYS A 43 1.31 -9.62 9.19
C LYS A 43 0.93 -8.14 9.02
N PHE A 44 -0.29 -7.91 8.54
CA PHE A 44 -0.85 -6.60 8.31
C PHE A 44 -1.51 -6.03 9.57
N ILE A 45 -1.92 -6.87 10.53
CA ILE A 45 -2.52 -6.39 11.77
C ILE A 45 -1.42 -6.08 12.80
N CYS A 46 -1.48 -4.90 13.39
CA CYS A 46 -0.62 -4.55 14.52
C CYS A 46 -1.06 -5.32 15.77
N PRO A 47 -0.14 -6.03 16.48
CA PRO A 47 -0.51 -6.74 17.72
C PRO A 47 -0.94 -5.79 18.85
N HIS A 48 -0.50 -4.53 18.83
CA HIS A 48 -0.76 -3.58 19.90
C HIS A 48 -2.06 -2.79 19.71
N CYS A 49 -2.27 -2.17 18.54
CA CYS A 49 -3.44 -1.32 18.28
C CYS A 49 -4.48 -1.97 17.36
N LYS A 50 -4.23 -3.20 16.86
CA LYS A 50 -5.10 -3.96 15.94
C LYS A 50 -5.44 -3.27 14.61
N GLN A 51 -4.85 -2.10 14.35
CA GLN A 51 -4.95 -1.43 13.07
C GLN A 51 -4.07 -2.08 12.01
N ILE A 52 -4.41 -1.81 10.74
CA ILE A 52 -3.61 -2.24 9.61
C ILE A 52 -2.32 -1.42 9.56
N LYS A 53 -1.21 -2.14 9.47
CA LYS A 53 0.13 -1.62 9.24
C LYS A 53 0.71 -2.27 7.98
N ARG A 54 1.70 -1.61 7.40
CA ARG A 54 2.52 -2.23 6.36
C ARG A 54 3.37 -3.34 6.99
N PRO A 55 3.54 -4.49 6.31
CA PRO A 55 4.39 -5.56 6.81
C PRO A 55 5.85 -5.09 6.85
N HIS A 56 6.60 -5.59 7.84
CA HIS A 56 8.02 -5.25 8.07
C HIS A 56 8.33 -3.78 8.40
N THR A 57 7.33 -2.93 8.64
CA THR A 57 7.54 -1.55 9.10
C THR A 57 6.99 -1.34 10.51
N VAL A 58 7.43 -0.25 11.15
CA VAL A 58 6.84 0.26 12.39
C VAL A 58 5.37 0.64 12.14
N CYS A 59 4.50 0.42 13.12
CA CYS A 59 3.12 0.91 13.03
C CYS A 59 3.09 2.43 13.23
N HIS A 60 2.60 3.19 12.25
CA HIS A 60 2.53 4.65 12.35
C HIS A 60 1.58 5.16 13.45
N ASN A 61 0.58 4.36 13.85
CA ASN A 61 -0.38 4.77 14.86
C ASN A 61 0.11 4.58 16.30
N CYS A 62 0.84 3.50 16.59
CA CYS A 62 1.30 3.22 17.96
C CYS A 62 2.82 3.26 18.14
N GLY A 63 3.61 3.35 17.07
CA GLY A 63 5.07 3.37 17.15
C GLY A 63 5.72 2.03 17.53
N TYR A 64 4.95 0.94 17.62
CA TYR A 64 5.46 -0.38 17.97
C TYR A 64 5.96 -1.17 16.75
N TYR A 65 7.08 -1.86 16.94
CA TYR A 65 7.63 -2.85 16.02
C TYR A 65 8.16 -4.05 16.81
N ARG A 66 7.77 -5.26 16.41
CA ARG A 66 8.16 -6.54 17.06
C ARG A 66 7.99 -6.56 18.59
N GLY A 67 6.99 -5.85 19.12
CA GLY A 67 6.67 -5.83 20.56
C GLY A 67 7.39 -4.73 21.36
N GLN A 68 8.28 -3.95 20.74
CA GLN A 68 8.95 -2.81 21.36
C GLN A 68 8.45 -1.50 20.77
N GLN A 69 8.39 -0.46 21.60
CA GLN A 69 8.09 0.90 21.15
C GLN A 69 9.35 1.53 20.58
N VAL A 70 9.36 1.79 19.26
CA VAL A 70 10.51 2.37 18.55
C VAL A 70 10.32 3.87 18.35
N ILE A 71 9.07 4.31 18.24
CA ILE A 71 8.71 5.73 18.08
C ILE A 71 7.79 6.09 19.24
N ALA A 72 8.17 7.11 20.01
CA ALA A 72 7.27 7.77 20.95
C ALA A 72 6.28 8.61 20.13
N VAL A 73 5.13 8.02 19.78
CA VAL A 73 4.04 8.74 19.13
C VAL A 73 3.20 9.35 20.25
N GLU A 74 3.26 10.67 20.42
CA GLU A 74 2.32 11.40 21.27
C GLU A 74 0.93 11.30 20.63
N ARG A 75 -0.04 10.79 21.37
CA ARG A 75 -1.42 10.69 20.89
C ARG A 75 -2.01 12.10 20.84
N ALA A 76 -2.25 12.62 19.64
CA ALA A 76 -3.10 13.78 19.40
C ALA A 76 -4.58 13.41 19.51
#